data_AF-A0A914ZJE1-F1
#
_entry.id   AF-A0A914ZJE1-F1
#
_cell.length_a   1.000
_cell.length_b   1.000
_cell.length_c   1.000
_cell.angle_alpha   90.00
_cell.angle_beta   90.00
_cell.angle_gamma   90.00
#
_symmetry.space_group_name_H-M   'P 1'
#
loop_
_entity.id
_entity.type
_entity.pdbx_description
1 polymer ?
#
loop_
_entity_poly.entity_id
_entity_poly.type
_entity_poly.pdbx_seq_one_letter_code
_entity_poly.pdbx_strand_id
1 'polypeptide(L)'
;CRICTGFRNEEDKGVGGGVLHIRMTSTAAQKALLALCIVFIIAGLGLTIAGVFSPAWQVVDIREFRAEHQHGLWWDCIRAEKHVVAVGEFYDEEPLHCMYKFDRSAEQVIENTLNNIDEDGAAGESEHHRFWAWQKAILFFILFSQFLAFVALCTGVCIPCFRPTTFVFAISLFIALLCSLIADGVFFLAANRVDNRFVQGMVGTYEQQIGYAFYLHLMGTVCWILAFVVALLTTYKFFTDRYSPSSSGSHFRPEAGGPPLLEKYNVPPARPSPQPYAREHTYRVTSA
;
A
#
# COMPACT_ATOMS: atom_id res chain seq x y z
N CYS A 1 -11.59 -16.50 -8.22
CA CYS A 1 -12.27 -15.95 -7.02
C CYS A 1 -13.73 -15.68 -7.33
N ARG A 2 -14.67 -16.55 -6.89
CA ARG A 2 -16.05 -16.11 -6.63
C ARG A 2 -15.98 -15.15 -5.46
N ILE A 3 -15.89 -13.87 -5.78
CA ILE A 3 -15.82 -12.75 -4.82
C ILE A 3 -16.80 -13.05 -3.67
N CYS A 4 -16.28 -13.23 -2.46
CA CYS A 4 -17.03 -13.15 -1.19
C CYS A 4 -18.32 -13.99 -1.03
N THR A 5 -18.50 -15.11 -1.72
CA THR A 5 -19.67 -15.99 -1.48
C THR A 5 -19.34 -17.02 -0.40
N GLY A 6 -19.57 -16.67 0.87
CA GLY A 6 -19.48 -17.67 1.94
C GLY A 6 -19.11 -17.16 3.33
N PHE A 7 -19.64 -16.01 3.76
CA PHE A 7 -19.95 -15.83 5.19
C PHE A 7 -21.20 -16.69 5.51
N ARG A 8 -21.10 -18.01 5.36
CA ARG A 8 -22.14 -18.94 5.80
C ARG A 8 -21.47 -19.97 6.69
N ASN A 9 -21.84 -19.91 7.97
CA ASN A 9 -21.70 -21.03 8.90
C ASN A 9 -22.43 -22.21 8.27
N GLU A 10 -21.70 -23.18 7.77
CA GLU A 10 -22.27 -24.47 7.41
C GLU A 10 -21.48 -25.53 8.18
N GLU A 11 -22.13 -26.02 9.23
CA GLU A 11 -21.80 -27.25 9.90
C GLU A 11 -21.85 -28.42 8.91
N ASP A 12 -20.90 -29.33 9.07
CA ASP A 12 -21.05 -30.78 8.91
C ASP A 12 -21.08 -31.41 7.50
N LYS A 13 -20.02 -32.17 7.18
CA LYS A 13 -19.97 -33.65 7.07
C LYS A 13 -18.81 -34.11 6.18
N GLY A 14 -17.97 -34.98 6.75
CA GLY A 14 -16.78 -35.51 6.09
C GLY A 14 -17.09 -36.59 5.05
N VAL A 15 -16.27 -36.64 3.99
CA VAL A 15 -15.84 -37.84 3.25
C VAL A 15 -14.44 -37.57 2.70
N GLY A 16 -13.56 -38.58 2.81
CA GLY A 16 -12.11 -38.49 2.62
C GLY A 16 -11.60 -38.27 1.19
N GLY A 17 -10.38 -37.74 1.15
CA GLY A 17 -9.59 -37.48 -0.05
C GLY A 17 -8.43 -36.54 0.31
N GLY A 18 -7.27 -37.10 0.66
CA GLY A 18 -6.14 -36.38 1.24
C GLY A 18 -5.48 -35.38 0.28
N VAL A 19 -5.94 -34.13 0.31
CA VAL A 19 -5.06 -32.97 0.19
C VAL A 19 -5.09 -32.32 1.57
N LEU A 20 -3.93 -32.25 2.23
CA LEU A 20 -3.77 -31.60 3.53
C LEU A 20 -4.04 -30.09 3.38
N HIS A 21 -5.31 -29.73 3.30
CA HIS A 21 -5.77 -28.36 3.39
C HIS A 21 -5.61 -28.00 4.87
N ILE A 22 -4.42 -27.48 5.23
CA ILE A 22 -4.19 -26.89 6.55
C ILE A 22 -5.11 -25.66 6.64
N ARG A 23 -6.39 -25.87 6.99
CA ARG A 23 -7.29 -24.81 7.46
C ARG A 23 -6.83 -24.45 8.86
N MET A 24 -5.76 -23.67 8.94
CA MET A 24 -5.53 -22.84 10.13
C MET A 24 -6.73 -21.89 10.21
N THR A 25 -7.55 -22.09 11.23
CA THR A 25 -8.62 -21.19 11.64
C THR A 25 -8.00 -19.86 12.01
N SER A 26 -8.11 -18.87 11.12
CA SER A 26 -7.66 -17.52 11.44
C SER A 26 -8.56 -16.96 12.56
N THR A 27 -7.95 -16.51 13.64
CA THR A 27 -8.68 -15.97 14.80
C THR A 27 -9.46 -14.72 14.40
N ALA A 28 -10.55 -14.40 15.10
CA ALA A 28 -11.32 -13.18 14.84
C ALA A 28 -10.41 -11.92 14.88
N ALA A 29 -9.41 -11.92 15.76
CA ALA A 29 -8.41 -10.85 15.86
C ALA A 29 -7.56 -10.70 14.58
N GLN A 30 -7.09 -11.80 13.97
CA GLN A 30 -6.32 -11.73 12.73
C GLN A 30 -7.15 -11.19 11.56
N LYS A 31 -8.42 -11.59 11.47
CA LYS A 31 -9.36 -11.07 10.46
C LYS A 31 -9.62 -9.57 10.67
N ALA A 32 -9.80 -9.15 11.92
CA ALA A 32 -9.99 -7.75 12.27
C ALA A 32 -8.76 -6.89 11.95
N LEU A 33 -7.55 -7.36 12.26
CA LEU A 33 -6.30 -6.67 11.93
C LEU A 33 -6.09 -6.56 10.41
N LEU A 34 -6.40 -7.62 9.65
CA LEU A 34 -6.34 -7.58 8.19
C LEU A 34 -7.35 -6.58 7.62
N ALA A 35 -8.59 -6.59 8.11
CA ALA A 35 -9.61 -5.63 7.69
C ALA A 35 -9.20 -4.19 8.00
N LEU A 36 -8.66 -3.93 9.19
CA LEU A 36 -8.13 -2.62 9.59
C LEU A 36 -7.00 -2.16 8.67
N CYS A 37 -6.07 -3.06 8.33
CA CYS A 37 -4.99 -2.78 7.38
C CYS A 37 -5.54 -2.38 6.00
N ILE A 38 -6.52 -3.13 5.48
CA ILE A 38 -7.18 -2.83 4.20
C ILE A 38 -7.86 -1.45 4.24
N VAL A 39 -8.53 -1.09 5.33
CA VAL A 39 -9.16 0.23 5.48
C VAL A 39 -8.12 1.35 5.42
N PHE A 40 -6.99 1.21 6.13
CA PHE A 40 -5.91 2.20 6.05
C PHE A 40 -5.28 2.29 4.65
N ILE A 41 -5.15 1.18 3.93
CA ILE A 41 -4.67 1.18 2.53
C ILE A 41 -5.63 1.95 1.63
N ILE A 42 -6.94 1.71 1.74
CA ILE A 42 -7.96 2.41 0.95
C ILE A 42 -7.98 3.91 1.28
N ALA A 43 -7.95 4.27 2.57
CA ALA A 43 -7.87 5.67 2.99
C ALA A 43 -6.60 6.34 2.46
N GLY A 44 -5.45 5.67 2.56
CA GLY A 44 -4.18 6.13 2.01
C GLY A 44 -4.25 6.34 0.50
N LEU A 45 -4.73 5.36 -0.26
CA LEU A 45 -4.91 5.44 -1.72
C LEU A 45 -5.81 6.64 -2.10
N GLY A 46 -6.88 6.89 -1.35
CA GLY A 46 -7.79 8.01 -1.59
C GLY A 46 -7.14 9.37 -1.33
N LEU A 47 -6.42 9.49 -0.22
CA LEU A 47 -5.71 10.72 0.16
C LEU A 47 -4.55 11.04 -0.80
N THR A 48 -3.76 10.03 -1.21
CA THR A 48 -2.66 10.22 -2.17
C THR A 48 -3.19 10.57 -3.57
N ILE A 49 -4.29 9.95 -4.02
CA ILE A 49 -4.96 10.37 -5.27
C ILE A 49 -5.44 11.81 -5.15
N ALA A 50 -6.13 12.18 -4.07
CA ALA A 50 -6.61 13.54 -3.87
C ALA A 50 -5.45 14.55 -3.88
N GLY A 51 -4.31 14.22 -3.27
CA GLY A 51 -3.09 15.03 -3.33
C GLY A 51 -2.54 15.17 -4.76
N VAL A 52 -2.36 14.07 -5.49
CA VAL A 52 -1.82 14.09 -6.87
C VAL A 52 -2.69 14.88 -7.84
N PHE A 53 -4.01 14.77 -7.69
CA PHE A 53 -5.01 15.51 -8.48
C PHE A 53 -5.41 16.83 -7.82
N SER A 54 -4.56 17.42 -6.98
CA SER A 54 -4.78 18.77 -6.44
C SER A 54 -3.73 19.74 -6.98
N PRO A 55 -4.11 20.97 -7.39
CA PRO A 55 -3.18 21.97 -7.91
C PRO A 55 -2.34 22.68 -6.85
N ALA A 56 -2.63 22.53 -5.56
CA ALA A 56 -1.96 23.28 -4.51
C ALA A 56 -0.86 22.47 -3.82
N TRP A 57 0.16 22.01 -4.57
CA TRP A 57 1.38 21.45 -3.94
C TRP A 57 2.27 22.58 -3.43
N GLN A 58 2.41 23.64 -4.22
CA GLN A 58 2.97 24.92 -3.81
C GLN A 58 1.99 26.04 -4.17
N VAL A 59 1.93 27.07 -3.36
CA VAL A 59 1.06 28.23 -3.58
C VAL A 59 1.89 29.49 -3.44
N VAL A 60 1.73 30.42 -4.37
CA VAL A 60 2.36 31.74 -4.33
C VAL A 60 1.33 32.80 -4.66
N ASP A 61 1.37 33.90 -3.91
CA ASP A 61 0.56 35.09 -4.15
C ASP A 61 1.47 36.18 -4.73
N ILE A 62 1.22 36.55 -5.98
CA ILE A 62 2.01 37.55 -6.70
C ILE A 62 1.25 38.88 -6.67
N ARG A 63 1.74 39.80 -5.85
CA ARG A 63 1.05 41.07 -5.57
C ARG A 63 1.03 42.03 -6.76
N GLU A 64 2.00 41.96 -7.70
CA GLU A 64 1.98 42.80 -8.89
C GLU A 64 0.84 42.46 -9.83
N PHE A 65 0.58 41.16 -10.02
CA PHE A 65 -0.48 40.67 -10.91
C PHE A 65 -1.81 40.44 -10.19
N ARG A 66 -1.82 40.54 -8.85
CA ARG A 66 -2.99 40.26 -8.01
C ARG A 66 -3.57 38.89 -8.35
N ALA A 67 -2.71 37.88 -8.34
CA ALA A 67 -3.10 36.54 -8.68
C ALA A 67 -2.44 35.53 -7.75
N GLU A 68 -3.22 34.56 -7.31
CA GLU A 68 -2.78 33.36 -6.60
C GLU A 68 -2.47 32.28 -7.62
N HIS A 69 -1.24 31.77 -7.58
CA HIS A 69 -0.75 30.72 -8.46
C HIS A 69 -0.59 29.46 -7.62
N GLN A 70 -1.31 28.42 -8.01
CA GLN A 70 -1.26 27.10 -7.40
C GLN A 70 -0.51 26.15 -8.32
N HIS A 71 0.68 25.74 -7.89
CA HIS A 71 1.54 24.83 -8.62
C HIS A 71 1.25 23.39 -8.20
N GLY A 72 0.71 22.61 -9.13
CA GLY A 72 0.50 21.18 -8.97
C GLY A 72 1.70 20.39 -9.48
N LEU A 73 1.63 19.07 -9.31
CA LEU A 73 2.67 18.17 -9.83
C LEU A 73 2.75 18.16 -11.35
N TRP A 74 1.62 18.29 -12.04
CA TRP A 74 1.52 18.08 -13.49
C TRP A 74 0.55 19.06 -14.20
N TRP A 75 -0.06 19.94 -13.43
CA TRP A 75 -0.84 21.07 -13.89
C TRP A 75 -0.54 22.26 -12.97
N ASP A 76 -0.88 23.46 -13.41
CA ASP A 76 -0.84 24.70 -12.63
C ASP A 76 -2.21 25.37 -12.74
N CYS A 77 -2.70 26.01 -11.69
CA CYS A 77 -3.93 26.79 -11.73
C CYS A 77 -3.69 28.21 -11.25
N ILE A 78 -4.32 29.17 -11.92
CA ILE A 78 -4.22 30.58 -11.60
C ILE A 78 -5.60 31.10 -11.20
N ARG A 79 -5.63 31.91 -10.15
CA ARG A 79 -6.82 32.60 -9.65
C ARG A 79 -6.48 34.08 -9.52
N ALA A 80 -7.16 34.94 -10.27
CA ALA A 80 -6.99 36.38 -10.12
C ALA A 80 -7.84 36.89 -8.94
N GLU A 81 -7.23 37.72 -8.08
CA GLU A 81 -7.89 38.41 -6.99
C GLU A 81 -8.54 39.72 -7.49
N LYS A 82 -9.86 39.81 -7.43
CA LYS A 82 -10.60 41.07 -7.64
C LYS A 82 -10.67 41.88 -6.34
N HIS A 83 -10.33 43.16 -6.38
CA HIS A 83 -10.72 44.10 -5.32
C HIS A 83 -12.04 44.81 -5.68
N VAL A 84 -13.03 44.61 -4.81
CA VAL A 84 -14.27 45.39 -4.73
C VAL A 84 -13.97 46.81 -4.28
N VAL A 85 -14.21 47.80 -5.15
CA VAL A 85 -14.55 49.17 -4.73
C VAL A 85 -16.08 49.29 -4.78
N ALA A 86 -16.78 48.55 -3.93
CA ALA A 86 -18.16 48.85 -3.55
C ALA A 86 -18.59 47.92 -2.39
N VAL A 87 -19.05 48.53 -1.31
CA VAL A 87 -19.73 47.85 -0.20
C VAL A 87 -21.02 47.23 -0.74
N GLY A 88 -21.14 45.91 -0.78
CA GLY A 88 -22.46 45.26 -0.88
C GLY A 88 -22.62 44.02 -1.77
N GLU A 89 -21.66 43.64 -2.62
CA GLU A 89 -21.79 42.42 -3.42
C GLU A 89 -20.95 41.28 -2.83
N PHE A 90 -21.63 40.17 -2.55
CA PHE A 90 -21.04 38.92 -2.10
C PHE A 90 -19.98 38.48 -3.12
N TYR A 91 -18.78 38.15 -2.63
CA TYR A 91 -17.63 37.75 -3.43
C TYR A 91 -17.91 36.47 -4.24
N ASP A 92 -18.20 36.60 -5.52
CA ASP A 92 -18.02 35.51 -6.47
C ASP A 92 -16.51 35.42 -6.78
N GLU A 93 -15.82 34.47 -6.16
CA GLU A 93 -14.42 34.14 -6.49
C GLU A 93 -14.33 33.83 -8.00
N GLU A 94 -13.33 34.40 -8.69
CA GLU A 94 -13.13 34.09 -10.11
C GLU A 94 -12.80 32.60 -10.31
N PRO A 95 -13.27 31.98 -11.41
CA PRO A 95 -13.03 30.57 -11.67
C PRO A 95 -11.53 30.29 -11.82
N LEU A 96 -11.06 29.20 -11.20
CA LEU A 96 -9.68 28.71 -11.34
C LEU A 96 -9.41 28.38 -12.81
N HIS A 97 -8.40 29.01 -13.41
CA HIS A 97 -7.95 28.68 -14.75
C HIS A 97 -6.74 27.73 -14.67
N CYS A 98 -6.95 26.46 -15.05
CA CYS A 98 -5.93 25.42 -14.94
C CYS A 98 -5.31 25.07 -16.30
N MET A 99 -3.99 24.96 -16.34
CA MET A 99 -3.18 24.62 -17.50
C MET A 99 -2.30 23.40 -17.21
N TYR A 100 -2.10 22.52 -18.19
CA TYR A 100 -1.24 21.34 -18.02
C TYR A 100 0.23 21.67 -18.31
N LYS A 101 1.16 21.18 -17.48
CA LYS A 101 2.62 21.36 -17.68
C LYS A 101 3.16 20.61 -18.91
N PHE A 102 2.38 19.70 -19.49
CA PHE A 102 2.77 18.87 -20.64
C PHE A 102 2.51 19.50 -22.02
N ASP A 103 1.91 20.69 -22.07
CA ASP A 103 1.56 21.33 -23.34
C ASP A 103 2.80 21.90 -24.04
N ARG A 104 3.21 21.27 -25.14
CA ARG A 104 4.36 21.70 -25.97
C ARG A 104 4.16 23.06 -26.62
N SER A 105 2.92 23.51 -26.80
CA SER A 105 2.65 24.84 -27.35
C SER A 105 2.96 25.93 -26.32
N ALA A 106 2.73 25.67 -25.03
CA ALA A 106 3.16 26.53 -23.95
C ALA A 106 4.69 26.54 -23.80
N GLU A 107 5.34 25.37 -23.90
CA GLU A 107 6.81 25.26 -23.86
C GLU A 107 7.51 26.13 -24.93
N GLN A 108 6.97 26.17 -26.15
CA GLN A 108 7.53 27.00 -27.24
C GLN A 108 7.30 28.51 -27.07
N VAL A 109 6.17 28.92 -26.50
CA VAL A 109 5.93 30.34 -26.19
C VAL A 109 6.88 30.79 -25.08
N ILE A 110 7.10 29.94 -24.07
CA ILE A 110 8.03 30.17 -22.97
C ILE A 110 9.48 30.31 -23.49
N GLU A 111 9.94 29.39 -24.35
CA GLU A 111 11.30 29.44 -24.91
C GLU A 111 11.55 30.70 -25.77
N ASN A 112 10.52 31.20 -26.47
CA ASN A 112 10.62 32.46 -27.20
C ASN A 112 10.66 33.69 -26.28
N THR A 113 9.87 33.72 -25.20
CA THR A 113 9.93 34.80 -24.19
C THR A 113 11.27 34.78 -23.43
N LEU A 114 11.81 33.59 -23.15
CA LEU A 114 13.12 33.42 -22.49
C LEU A 114 14.31 33.85 -23.35
N ASN A 115 14.14 34.11 -24.65
CA ASN A 115 15.21 34.69 -25.46
C ASN A 115 15.17 36.24 -25.45
N ASN A 116 14.13 36.85 -24.87
CA ASN A 116 13.92 38.30 -24.74
C ASN A 116 13.83 38.73 -23.25
N ILE A 117 14.65 38.11 -22.38
CA ILE A 117 14.59 38.23 -20.90
C ILE A 117 14.69 39.66 -20.37
N ASP A 118 15.35 40.56 -21.11
CA ASP A 118 15.54 41.96 -20.68
C ASP A 118 14.23 42.79 -20.70
N GLU A 119 13.15 42.31 -21.31
CA GLU A 119 11.90 43.08 -21.50
C GLU A 119 10.73 42.62 -20.61
N ASP A 120 10.65 41.33 -20.25
CA ASP A 120 9.49 40.76 -19.55
C ASP A 120 9.86 40.16 -18.19
N GLY A 121 9.64 40.90 -17.10
CA GLY A 121 9.71 40.38 -15.72
C GLY A 121 8.72 39.22 -15.43
N ALA A 122 7.82 38.92 -16.37
CA ALA A 122 6.96 37.72 -16.37
C ALA A 122 7.69 36.43 -16.81
N ALA A 123 8.90 36.53 -17.38
CA ALA A 123 9.69 35.37 -17.81
C ALA A 123 10.16 34.49 -16.63
N GLY A 124 10.31 35.04 -15.42
CA GLY A 124 10.68 34.25 -14.22
C GLY A 124 9.58 33.25 -13.78
N GLU A 125 8.32 33.55 -14.09
CA GLU A 125 7.19 32.66 -13.82
C GLU A 125 7.12 31.52 -14.85
N SER A 126 7.53 31.79 -16.09
CA SER A 126 7.60 30.81 -17.17
C SER A 126 8.57 29.65 -16.88
N GLU A 127 9.62 29.90 -16.10
CA GLU A 127 10.57 28.88 -15.61
C GLU A 127 9.94 27.85 -14.65
N HIS A 128 8.83 28.21 -13.99
CA HIS A 128 8.09 27.30 -13.09
C HIS A 128 7.05 26.43 -13.81
N HIS A 129 6.67 26.77 -15.04
CA HIS A 129 5.89 25.91 -15.92
C HIS A 129 6.73 24.79 -16.55
N ARG A 130 8.06 24.91 -16.56
CA ARG A 130 8.94 23.88 -17.13
C ARG A 130 8.88 22.62 -16.27
N PHE A 131 8.62 21.47 -16.90
CA PHE A 131 8.50 20.20 -16.19
C PHE A 131 9.88 19.66 -15.79
N TRP A 132 10.35 20.09 -14.61
CA TRP A 132 11.69 19.79 -14.09
C TRP A 132 11.89 18.29 -13.81
N ALA A 133 13.14 17.84 -13.84
CA ALA A 133 13.49 16.44 -13.60
C ALA A 133 13.02 15.92 -12.23
N TRP A 134 13.02 16.79 -11.21
CA TRP A 134 12.55 16.43 -9.87
C TRP A 134 11.02 16.25 -9.82
N GLN A 135 10.23 17.10 -10.52
CA GLN A 135 8.78 16.93 -10.63
C GLN A 135 8.42 15.63 -11.35
N LYS A 136 9.13 15.30 -12.45
CA LYS A 136 9.05 14.01 -13.16
C LYS A 136 9.31 12.83 -12.24
N ALA A 137 10.37 12.92 -11.43
CA ALA A 137 10.75 11.86 -10.50
C ALA A 137 9.69 11.65 -9.42
N ILE A 138 9.19 12.74 -8.79
CA ILE A 138 8.13 12.66 -7.78
C ILE A 138 6.88 12.03 -8.37
N LEU A 139 6.41 12.50 -9.53
CA LEU A 139 5.22 11.97 -10.18
C LEU A 139 5.38 10.47 -10.48
N PHE A 140 6.55 10.04 -10.96
CA PHE A 140 6.86 8.63 -11.18
C PHE A 140 6.78 7.82 -9.88
N PHE A 141 7.44 8.28 -8.81
CA PHE A 141 7.41 7.59 -7.52
C PHE A 141 6.01 7.49 -6.93
N ILE A 142 5.20 8.55 -7.04
CA ILE A 142 3.81 8.52 -6.55
C ILE A 142 2.97 7.55 -7.37
N LEU A 143 2.98 7.63 -8.71
CA LEU A 143 2.22 6.70 -9.56
C LEU A 143 2.64 5.25 -9.36
N PHE A 144 3.93 5.00 -9.25
CA PHE A 144 4.46 3.66 -8.98
C PHE A 144 4.06 3.16 -7.58
N SER A 145 4.11 4.03 -6.57
CA SER A 145 3.64 3.69 -5.21
C SER A 145 2.14 3.35 -5.20
N GLN A 146 1.32 4.11 -5.93
CA GLN A 146 -0.12 3.89 -6.04
C GLN A 146 -0.43 2.54 -6.70
N PHE A 147 0.29 2.21 -7.78
CA PHE A 147 0.18 0.92 -8.44
C PHE A 147 0.53 -0.23 -7.49
N LEU A 148 1.64 -0.11 -6.75
CA LEU A 148 2.03 -1.13 -5.78
C LEU A 148 1.05 -1.25 -4.61
N ALA A 149 0.50 -0.15 -4.10
CA ALA A 149 -0.52 -0.15 -3.07
C ALA A 149 -1.83 -0.78 -3.58
N PHE A 150 -2.18 -0.61 -4.85
CA PHE A 150 -3.30 -1.32 -5.48
C PHE A 150 -3.05 -2.83 -5.61
N VAL A 151 -1.82 -3.23 -5.97
CA VAL A 151 -1.41 -4.65 -5.97
C VAL A 151 -1.48 -5.23 -4.55
N ALA A 152 -1.04 -4.47 -3.54
CA ALA A 152 -1.18 -4.84 -2.14
C ALA A 152 -2.67 -5.02 -1.78
N LEU A 153 -3.54 -4.09 -2.13
CA LEU A 153 -4.98 -4.22 -1.88
C LEU A 153 -5.57 -5.49 -2.50
N CYS A 154 -5.28 -5.75 -3.78
CA CYS A 154 -5.75 -6.95 -4.49
C CYS A 154 -5.26 -8.25 -3.82
N THR A 155 -3.98 -8.31 -3.47
CA THR A 155 -3.36 -9.48 -2.84
C THR A 155 -3.83 -9.67 -1.40
N GLY A 156 -4.08 -8.58 -0.67
CA GLY A 156 -4.61 -8.55 0.69
C GLY A 156 -6.01 -9.16 0.80
N VAL A 157 -6.90 -8.82 -0.13
CA VAL A 157 -8.25 -9.43 -0.21
C VAL A 157 -8.18 -10.94 -0.51
N CYS A 158 -7.12 -11.40 -1.19
CA CYS A 158 -6.92 -12.80 -1.53
C CYS A 158 -6.23 -13.64 -0.44
N ILE A 159 -5.69 -13.03 0.62
CA ILE A 159 -4.99 -13.73 1.72
C ILE A 159 -5.80 -14.89 2.33
N PRO A 160 -7.11 -14.76 2.59
CA PRO A 160 -7.90 -15.87 3.12
C PRO A 160 -7.99 -17.07 2.17
N CYS A 161 -7.85 -16.85 0.86
CA CYS A 161 -7.96 -17.87 -0.18
C CYS A 161 -6.61 -18.53 -0.49
N PHE A 162 -5.51 -17.78 -0.46
CA PHE A 162 -4.18 -18.26 -0.86
C PHE A 162 -3.09 -17.63 0.01
N ARG A 163 -2.55 -18.39 0.97
CA ARG A 163 -1.57 -17.89 1.96
C ARG A 163 -0.29 -17.28 1.39
N PRO A 164 0.30 -17.77 0.28
CA PRO A 164 1.49 -17.13 -0.27
C PRO A 164 1.27 -15.69 -0.74
N THR A 165 0.02 -15.22 -0.97
CA THR A 165 -0.21 -13.80 -1.26
C THR A 165 0.17 -12.88 -0.10
N THR A 166 0.27 -13.37 1.14
CA THR A 166 0.69 -12.55 2.29
C THR A 166 2.09 -11.97 2.11
N PHE A 167 3.01 -12.70 1.48
CA PHE A 167 4.35 -12.17 1.20
C PHE A 167 4.32 -11.09 0.13
N VAL A 168 3.56 -11.31 -0.94
CA VAL A 168 3.37 -10.31 -2.01
C VAL A 168 2.71 -9.06 -1.45
N PHE A 169 1.68 -9.22 -0.60
CA PHE A 169 1.01 -8.14 0.11
C PHE A 169 1.99 -7.31 0.94
N ALA A 170 2.78 -7.94 1.81
CA ALA A 170 3.69 -7.24 2.70
C ALA A 170 4.82 -6.52 1.92
N ILE A 171 5.41 -7.19 0.93
CA ILE A 171 6.51 -6.64 0.12
C ILE A 171 6.00 -5.48 -0.74
N SER A 172 4.85 -5.63 -1.41
CA SER A 172 4.28 -4.57 -2.25
C SER A 172 3.90 -3.35 -1.41
N LEU A 173 3.28 -3.53 -0.24
CA LEU A 173 2.96 -2.45 0.68
C LEU A 173 4.21 -1.73 1.21
N PHE A 174 5.28 -2.47 1.52
CA PHE A 174 6.55 -1.91 1.95
C PHE A 174 7.21 -1.06 0.86
N ILE A 175 7.29 -1.59 -0.37
CA ILE A 175 7.88 -0.86 -1.50
C ILE A 175 7.02 0.37 -1.83
N ALA A 176 5.68 0.25 -1.82
CA ALA A 176 4.78 1.38 -2.00
C ALA A 176 5.06 2.49 -0.97
N LEU A 177 5.17 2.13 0.30
CA LEU A 177 5.49 3.06 1.38
C LEU A 177 6.85 3.74 1.16
N LEU A 178 7.89 2.99 0.80
CA LEU A 178 9.21 3.56 0.53
C LEU A 178 9.18 4.56 -0.63
N CYS A 179 8.53 4.20 -1.74
CA CYS A 179 8.39 5.10 -2.88
C CYS A 179 7.62 6.37 -2.52
N SER A 180 6.57 6.25 -1.71
CA SER A 180 5.78 7.38 -1.21
C SER A 180 6.60 8.30 -0.31
N LEU A 181 7.38 7.76 0.63
CA LEU A 181 8.29 8.53 1.48
C LEU A 181 9.41 9.21 0.69
N ILE A 182 9.94 8.55 -0.35
CA ILE A 182 10.93 9.16 -1.25
C ILE A 182 10.30 10.32 -2.02
N ALA A 183 9.06 10.16 -2.51
CA ALA A 183 8.34 11.25 -3.18
C ALA A 183 8.15 12.47 -2.25
N ASP A 184 7.67 12.24 -1.03
CA ASP A 184 7.49 13.29 -0.02
C ASP A 184 8.83 13.98 0.32
N GLY A 185 9.90 13.20 0.49
CA GLY A 185 11.23 13.72 0.79
C GLY A 185 11.84 14.53 -0.34
N VAL A 186 11.75 14.05 -1.59
CA VAL A 186 12.24 14.76 -2.77
C VAL A 186 11.46 16.06 -2.96
N PHE A 187 10.13 16.03 -2.81
CA PHE A 187 9.31 17.24 -2.86
C PHE A 187 9.72 18.23 -1.78
N PHE A 188 9.81 17.80 -0.53
CA PHE A 188 10.16 18.68 0.58
C PHE A 188 11.54 19.33 0.41
N LEU A 189 12.54 18.57 -0.04
CA LEU A 189 13.87 19.10 -0.31
C LEU A 189 13.88 20.05 -1.51
N ALA A 190 13.14 19.72 -2.58
CA ALA A 190 13.01 20.58 -3.75
C ALA A 190 12.28 21.88 -3.41
N ALA A 191 11.19 21.84 -2.65
CA ALA A 191 10.40 23.01 -2.26
C ALA A 191 11.18 23.96 -1.31
N ASN A 192 12.08 23.43 -0.48
CA ASN A 192 12.92 24.24 0.41
C ASN A 192 14.20 24.76 -0.26
N ARG A 193 14.51 24.32 -1.48
CA ARG A 193 15.66 24.84 -2.23
C ARG A 193 15.40 26.32 -2.57
N VAL A 194 16.39 27.18 -2.32
CA VAL A 194 16.29 28.64 -2.52
C VAL A 194 15.75 29.00 -3.92
N ASP A 195 16.26 28.32 -4.95
CA ASP A 195 15.86 28.55 -6.35
C ASP A 195 14.38 28.26 -6.62
N ASN A 196 13.76 27.38 -5.84
CA ASN A 196 12.36 26.98 -5.99
C ASN A 196 11.44 27.64 -4.95
N ARG A 197 11.99 28.07 -3.80
CA ARG A 197 11.23 28.72 -2.72
C ARG A 197 10.90 30.16 -3.07
N PHE A 198 11.73 30.83 -3.86
CA PHE A 198 11.56 32.24 -4.19
C PHE A 198 11.31 32.43 -5.68
N VAL A 199 10.17 33.02 -6.01
CA VAL A 199 9.84 33.45 -7.37
C VAL A 199 10.25 34.90 -7.53
N GLN A 200 11.03 35.20 -8.56
CA GLN A 200 11.36 36.58 -8.92
C GLN A 200 10.24 37.13 -9.80
N GLY A 201 9.52 38.13 -9.29
CA GLY A 201 8.64 38.98 -10.08
C GLY A 201 9.38 40.20 -10.63
N MET A 202 8.67 41.02 -11.40
CA MET A 202 9.22 42.23 -12.03
C MET A 202 9.76 43.27 -11.02
N VAL A 203 9.16 43.36 -9.83
CA VAL A 203 9.47 44.40 -8.83
C VAL A 203 9.88 43.81 -7.47
N GLY A 204 9.74 42.50 -7.25
CA GLY A 204 10.03 41.87 -5.96
C GLY A 204 10.20 40.35 -6.03
N THR A 205 10.55 39.75 -4.90
CA THR A 205 10.64 38.29 -4.72
C THR A 205 9.50 37.78 -3.86
N TYR A 206 8.77 36.79 -4.36
CA TYR A 206 7.65 36.15 -3.67
C TYR A 206 8.05 34.79 -3.12
N GLU A 207 7.60 34.48 -1.92
CA GLU A 207 7.87 33.19 -1.29
C GLU A 207 6.76 32.19 -1.64
N GLN A 208 7.14 31.05 -2.23
CA GLN A 208 6.25 29.91 -2.42
C GLN A 208 6.05 29.18 -1.09
N GLN A 209 4.79 29.00 -0.72
CA GLN A 209 4.38 28.21 0.43
C GLN A 209 4.01 26.80 0.01
N ILE A 210 4.19 25.84 0.92
CA ILE A 210 3.72 24.47 0.72
C ILE A 210 2.19 24.47 0.81
N GLY A 211 1.53 23.99 -0.24
CA GLY A 211 0.07 23.96 -0.31
C GLY A 211 -0.55 22.71 0.30
N TYR A 212 -1.89 22.70 0.39
CA TYR A 212 -2.65 21.64 1.05
C TYR A 212 -2.50 20.26 0.38
N ALA A 213 -2.20 20.20 -0.91
CA ALA A 213 -2.11 18.95 -1.67
C ALA A 213 -0.97 18.06 -1.17
N PHE A 214 0.16 18.67 -0.79
CA PHE A 214 1.27 17.98 -0.16
C PHE A 214 0.84 17.35 1.18
N TYR A 215 0.11 18.10 2.01
CA TYR A 215 -0.36 17.59 3.29
C TYR A 215 -1.38 16.44 3.13
N LEU A 216 -2.24 16.49 2.11
CA LEU A 216 -3.13 15.38 1.78
C LEU A 216 -2.34 14.12 1.40
N HIS A 217 -1.33 14.27 0.54
CA HIS A 217 -0.46 13.15 0.17
C HIS A 217 0.29 12.59 1.39
N LEU A 218 0.88 13.46 2.21
CA LEU A 218 1.59 13.10 3.45
C LEU A 218 0.68 12.36 4.45
N MET A 219 -0.56 12.80 4.62
CA MET A 219 -1.56 12.08 5.43
C MET A 219 -1.84 10.69 4.87
N GLY A 220 -1.92 10.55 3.54
CA GLY A 220 -2.03 9.26 2.88
C GLY A 220 -0.83 8.35 3.15
N THR A 221 0.39 8.89 3.10
CA THR A 221 1.63 8.19 3.47
C THR A 221 1.58 7.71 4.92
N VAL A 222 1.12 8.56 5.86
CA VAL A 222 0.93 8.18 7.27
C VAL A 222 -0.08 7.03 7.41
N CYS A 223 -1.18 7.05 6.66
CA CYS A 223 -2.11 5.91 6.63
C CYS A 223 -1.43 4.61 6.17
N TRP A 224 -0.56 4.67 5.16
CA TRP A 224 0.22 3.50 4.73
C TRP A 224 1.26 3.04 5.75
N ILE A 225 1.88 3.95 6.51
CA ILE A 225 2.75 3.59 7.65
C ILE A 225 1.94 2.80 8.68
N LEU A 226 0.76 3.31 9.07
CA LEU A 226 -0.11 2.63 10.03
C LEU A 226 -0.57 1.27 9.51
N ALA A 227 -0.96 1.17 8.24
CA ALA A 227 -1.30 -0.09 7.59
C ALA A 227 -0.14 -1.09 7.67
N PHE A 228 1.08 -0.65 7.35
CA PHE A 228 2.28 -1.48 7.39
C PHE A 228 2.60 -1.98 8.81
N VAL A 229 2.49 -1.12 9.82
CA VAL A 229 2.68 -1.52 11.23
C VAL A 229 1.65 -2.58 11.63
N VAL A 230 0.37 -2.40 11.27
CA VAL A 230 -0.68 -3.41 11.53
C VAL A 230 -0.40 -4.73 10.80
N ALA A 231 0.13 -4.67 9.57
CA ALA A 231 0.53 -5.85 8.81
C ALA A 231 1.69 -6.61 9.48
N LEU A 232 2.68 -5.90 10.04
CA LEU A 232 3.76 -6.49 10.82
C LEU A 232 3.23 -7.14 12.12
N LEU A 233 2.35 -6.47 12.86
CA LEU A 233 1.73 -7.02 14.08
C LEU A 233 0.92 -8.28 13.79
N THR A 234 0.18 -8.28 12.68
CA THR A 234 -0.57 -9.45 12.21
C THR A 234 0.39 -10.63 11.97
N THR A 235 1.47 -10.37 11.23
CA THR A 235 2.50 -11.37 10.90
C THR A 235 3.18 -11.90 12.16
N TYR A 236 3.58 -11.02 13.08
CA TYR A 236 4.19 -11.38 14.36
C TYR A 236 3.29 -12.33 15.17
N LYS A 237 2.01 -11.99 15.35
CA LYS A 237 1.04 -12.85 16.04
C LYS A 237 0.89 -14.22 15.38
N PHE A 238 0.90 -14.26 14.04
CA PHE A 238 0.89 -15.53 13.29
C PHE A 238 2.10 -16.42 13.60
N PHE A 239 3.28 -15.85 13.88
CA PHE A 239 4.49 -16.62 14.20
C PHE A 239 4.61 -16.97 15.68
N THR A 240 4.19 -16.11 16.60
CA THR A 240 4.26 -16.40 18.04
C THR A 240 3.25 -17.45 18.51
N ASP A 241 2.03 -17.47 17.93
CA ASP A 241 1.04 -18.51 18.26
C ASP A 241 1.50 -19.91 17.83
N ARG A 242 2.45 -20.00 16.89
CA ARG A 242 3.08 -21.28 16.49
C ARG A 242 4.16 -21.74 17.45
N TYR A 243 4.74 -20.83 18.22
CA TYR A 243 5.86 -21.10 19.12
C TYR A 243 5.44 -21.21 20.58
N SER A 244 4.18 -20.90 20.95
CA SER A 244 3.64 -21.44 22.19
C SER A 244 3.66 -22.96 22.07
N PRO A 245 4.54 -23.68 22.79
CA PRO A 245 4.34 -25.10 22.91
C PRO A 245 2.96 -25.24 23.53
N SER A 246 2.13 -26.07 22.91
CA SER A 246 0.91 -26.57 23.51
C SER A 246 1.27 -27.12 24.89
N SER A 247 1.28 -26.28 25.93
CA SER A 247 1.15 -26.69 27.33
C SER A 247 -0.31 -27.06 27.56
N SER A 248 -0.89 -27.85 26.65
CA SER A 248 -1.94 -28.77 27.03
C SER A 248 -1.25 -29.78 27.95
N GLY A 249 -1.29 -29.47 29.24
CA GLY A 249 -0.92 -30.41 30.28
C GLY A 249 -1.53 -31.76 29.93
N SER A 250 -0.65 -32.75 29.79
CA SER A 250 -1.00 -34.13 29.99
C SER A 250 -1.66 -34.21 31.37
N HIS A 251 -2.99 -34.14 31.40
CA HIS A 251 -3.73 -34.73 32.51
C HIS A 251 -3.48 -36.23 32.40
N PHE A 252 -2.34 -36.65 32.95
CA PHE A 252 -2.04 -38.03 33.25
C PHE A 252 -3.07 -38.42 34.31
N ARG A 253 -4.19 -38.97 33.86
CA ARG A 253 -5.16 -39.63 34.73
C ARG A 253 -4.46 -40.89 35.22
N PRO A 254 -4.11 -41.04 36.51
CA PRO A 254 -3.68 -42.32 37.01
C PRO A 254 -4.91 -43.23 36.95
N GLU A 255 -4.97 -44.12 35.98
CA GLU A 255 -5.78 -45.33 36.13
C GLU A 255 -5.19 -46.09 37.31
N ALA A 256 -5.83 -45.93 38.47
CA ALA A 256 -5.63 -46.80 39.61
C ALA A 256 -6.04 -48.22 39.18
N GLY A 257 -5.09 -49.15 39.11
CA GLY A 257 -5.42 -50.57 39.07
C GLY A 257 -4.56 -51.53 38.23
N GLY A 258 -3.38 -51.15 37.72
CA GLY A 258 -2.49 -52.08 37.00
C GLY A 258 -1.12 -52.25 37.67
N PRO A 259 -0.56 -53.48 37.79
CA PRO A 259 0.73 -53.69 38.42
C PRO A 259 1.89 -53.09 37.57
N PRO A 260 3.01 -52.72 38.21
CA PRO A 260 4.05 -51.92 37.58
C PRO A 260 4.75 -52.63 36.40
N LEU A 261 5.03 -51.85 35.36
CA LEU A 261 5.66 -52.20 34.08
C LEU A 261 7.12 -52.68 34.16
N LEU A 262 7.61 -53.12 35.32
CA LEU A 262 8.98 -53.63 35.45
C LEU A 262 9.10 -55.14 35.17
N GLU A 263 7.99 -55.83 34.93
CA GLU A 263 7.97 -57.29 34.71
C GLU A 263 7.90 -57.69 33.23
N LYS A 264 7.64 -56.74 32.31
CA LYS A 264 7.43 -57.04 30.88
C LYS A 264 8.71 -57.32 30.08
N TYR A 265 9.89 -57.08 30.66
CA TYR A 265 11.18 -57.23 29.94
C TYR A 265 12.03 -58.44 30.34
N ASN A 266 11.56 -59.31 31.25
CA ASN A 266 12.34 -60.47 31.70
C ASN A 266 11.94 -61.82 31.08
N VAL A 267 11.31 -61.83 29.90
CA VAL A 267 10.99 -63.09 29.19
C VAL A 267 12.16 -63.46 28.25
N PRO A 268 12.84 -64.61 28.44
CA PRO A 268 13.87 -65.07 27.51
C PRO A 268 13.28 -65.42 26.14
N PRO A 269 14.01 -65.22 25.03
CA PRO A 269 13.50 -65.49 23.69
C PRO A 269 13.28 -66.99 23.49
N ALA A 270 12.02 -67.38 23.28
CA ALA A 270 11.66 -68.73 22.86
C ALA A 270 12.07 -68.94 21.38
N ARG A 271 12.82 -70.02 21.15
CA ARG A 271 13.31 -70.45 19.84
C ARG A 271 12.14 -70.90 18.96
N PRO A 272 11.98 -70.39 17.71
CA PRO A 272 10.92 -70.87 16.83
C PRO A 272 11.23 -72.30 16.33
N SER A 273 10.23 -73.19 16.45
CA SER A 273 10.23 -74.53 15.86
C SER A 273 10.06 -74.48 14.33
N PRO A 274 10.63 -75.43 13.56
CA PRO A 274 10.50 -75.42 12.10
C PRO A 274 9.09 -75.82 11.66
N GLN A 275 8.48 -75.04 10.76
CA GLN A 275 7.25 -75.45 10.06
C GLN A 275 7.58 -76.30 8.82
N PRO A 276 6.81 -77.37 8.54
CA PRO A 276 6.97 -78.18 7.34
C PRO A 276 6.35 -77.51 6.11
N TYR A 277 7.06 -77.62 5.00
CA TYR A 277 6.71 -77.08 3.69
C TYR A 277 5.55 -77.87 3.06
N ALA A 278 4.37 -77.27 2.94
CA ALA A 278 3.25 -77.82 2.17
C ALA A 278 3.24 -77.21 0.77
N ARG A 279 3.46 -78.05 -0.25
CA ARG A 279 3.50 -77.70 -1.67
C ARG A 279 2.11 -77.95 -2.27
N GLU A 280 1.33 -76.90 -2.48
CA GLU A 280 0.06 -77.00 -3.23
C GLU A 280 0.27 -76.58 -4.69
N HIS A 281 0.19 -77.57 -5.58
CA HIS A 281 0.01 -77.37 -7.02
C HIS A 281 -1.47 -77.16 -7.30
N THR A 282 -1.85 -76.06 -7.95
CA THR A 282 -3.17 -75.98 -8.60
C THR A 282 -3.04 -75.42 -10.01
N TYR A 283 -3.43 -76.25 -10.98
CA TYR A 283 -3.49 -76.00 -12.41
C TYR A 283 -4.58 -74.97 -12.75
N ARG A 284 -4.32 -74.09 -13.72
CA ARG A 284 -5.35 -73.26 -14.36
C ARG A 284 -5.50 -73.70 -15.82
N VAL A 285 -6.65 -74.32 -16.10
CA VAL A 285 -7.07 -74.77 -17.44
C VAL A 285 -7.63 -73.57 -18.21
N THR A 286 -7.21 -73.42 -19.46
CA THR A 286 -7.71 -72.48 -20.46
C THR A 286 -8.77 -73.13 -21.35
N SER A 287 -9.94 -72.50 -21.45
CA SER A 287 -10.93 -72.58 -22.54
C SER A 287 -12.04 -71.58 -22.19
N ALA A 288 -12.68 -70.82 -23.05
CA ALA A 288 -12.65 -70.60 -24.50
C ALA A 288 -13.10 -69.14 -24.72
#